data_AF-A0A0V0Q067-F1
#
_entry.id   AF-A0A0V0Q067-F1
#
_cell.length_a   1.000
_cell.length_b   1.000
_cell.length_c   1.000
_cell.angle_alpha   90.00
_cell.angle_beta   90.00
_cell.angle_gamma   90.00
#
_symmetry.space_group_name_H-M   'P 1'
#
loop_
_entity.id
_entity.type
_entity.pdbx_description
1 polymer ?
#
loop_
_entity_poly.entity_id
_entity_poly.type
_entity_poly.pdbx_seq_one_letter_code
_entity_poly.pdbx_strand_id
1 'polypeptide(L)'
;MSCKVPHLHAKNIRRVVTEEVRTRDMSFLQGVLAGAFTVPGDPEGAIDFRPPLKILADAGYDGWLVIEAEQDPDKRNPLDTSRWA
;
A
#
# COMPACT_ATOMS: atom_id res chain seq x y z
N MET A 1 -9.62 6.00 25.15
CA MET A 1 -8.64 4.88 25.12
C MET A 1 -7.45 5.35 24.29
N SER A 2 -6.22 5.02 24.66
CA SER A 2 -5.03 5.36 23.86
C SER A 2 -4.88 4.35 22.72
N CYS A 3 -4.57 4.84 21.52
CA CYS A 3 -4.28 4.02 20.35
C CYS A 3 -3.13 3.05 20.64
N LYS A 4 -3.29 1.77 20.28
CA LYS A 4 -2.28 0.72 20.48
C LYS A 4 -1.40 0.46 19.26
N VAL A 5 -1.65 1.17 18.17
CA VAL A 5 -0.83 1.09 16.95
C VAL A 5 0.35 2.05 17.13
N PRO A 6 1.61 1.57 17.16
CA PRO A 6 2.77 2.45 17.28
C PRO A 6 3.22 3.00 15.92
N HIS A 7 2.95 2.28 14.83
CA HIS A 7 3.45 2.57 13.49
C HIS A 7 2.48 2.00 12.44
N LEU A 8 2.20 2.74 11.37
CA LEU A 8 1.32 2.34 10.27
C LEU A 8 2.10 2.31 8.96
N HIS A 9 2.11 1.18 8.26
CA HIS A 9 2.55 1.11 6.87
C HIS A 9 1.33 1.18 5.94
N ALA A 10 1.26 2.24 5.14
CA ALA A 10 0.24 2.44 4.13
C ALA A 10 0.73 1.87 2.79
N LYS A 11 0.45 0.58 2.58
CA LYS A 11 0.74 -0.17 1.34
C LYS A 11 -0.57 -0.54 0.65
N ASN A 12 -0.71 -0.17 -0.62
CA ASN A 12 -1.87 -0.49 -1.44
C ASN A 12 -1.56 -1.68 -2.35
N ILE A 13 -2.60 -2.21 -2.99
CA ILE A 13 -2.50 -3.31 -3.94
C ILE A 13 -3.23 -2.99 -5.25
N ARG A 14 -2.75 -3.55 -6.36
CA ARG A 14 -3.52 -3.65 -7.61
C ARG A 14 -4.26 -4.98 -7.60
N ARG A 15 -5.58 -4.95 -7.37
CA ARG A 15 -6.40 -6.14 -7.08
C ARG A 15 -6.23 -7.25 -8.12
N VAL A 16 -6.34 -6.91 -9.40
CA VAL A 16 -6.20 -7.85 -10.52
C VAL A 16 -4.87 -8.60 -10.47
N VAL A 17 -3.76 -7.88 -10.23
CA VAL A 17 -2.43 -8.48 -10.15
C VAL A 17 -2.29 -9.34 -8.89
N THR A 18 -2.81 -8.91 -7.74
CA THR A 18 -2.77 -9.73 -6.52
C THR A 18 -3.60 -11.01 -6.62
N GLU A 19 -4.70 -10.99 -7.36
CA GLU A 19 -5.50 -12.17 -7.67
C GLU A 19 -4.71 -13.11 -8.58
N GLU A 20 -4.06 -12.61 -9.63
CA GLU A 20 -3.18 -13.39 -10.49
C GLU A 20 -2.06 -14.08 -9.67
N VAL A 21 -1.35 -13.32 -8.83
CA VAL A 21 -0.27 -13.84 -7.96
C VAL A 21 -0.75 -15.03 -7.12
N ARG A 22 -1.96 -14.93 -6.54
CA ARG A 22 -2.56 -16.01 -5.75
C ARG A 22 -2.97 -17.20 -6.60
N THR A 23 -3.63 -16.96 -7.74
CA THR A 23 -4.10 -18.04 -8.63
C THR A 23 -2.95 -18.84 -9.26
N ARG A 24 -1.81 -18.18 -9.49
CA ARG A 24 -0.63 -18.79 -10.12
C ARG A 24 0.43 -19.24 -9.11
N ASP A 25 0.15 -19.14 -7.81
CA ASP A 25 1.06 -19.45 -6.71
C ASP A 25 2.45 -18.80 -6.90
N MET A 26 2.44 -17.52 -7.29
CA MET A 26 3.66 -16.76 -7.54
C MET A 26 4.36 -16.46 -6.22
N SER A 27 5.69 -16.52 -6.23
CA SER A 27 6.50 -16.05 -5.10
C SER A 27 6.29 -14.55 -4.85
N PHE A 28 6.63 -14.10 -3.63
CA PHE A 28 6.56 -12.69 -3.27
C PHE A 28 7.32 -11.79 -4.25
N LEU A 29 8.56 -12.16 -4.61
CA LEU A 29 9.37 -11.38 -5.56
C LEU A 29 8.72 -11.32 -6.94
N GLN A 30 8.14 -12.42 -7.42
CA GLN A 30 7.39 -12.41 -8.68
C GLN A 30 6.17 -11.50 -8.60
N GLY A 31 5.47 -11.44 -7.47
CA GLY A 31 4.37 -10.49 -7.24
C GLY A 31 4.82 -9.03 -7.24
N VAL A 32 5.96 -8.71 -6.61
CA VAL A 32 6.57 -7.38 -6.64
C VAL A 32 6.88 -6.97 -8.09
N LEU A 33 7.58 -7.83 -8.84
CA LEU A 33 7.95 -7.55 -10.24
C LEU A 33 6.76 -7.50 -11.20
N ALA A 34 5.66 -8.19 -10.86
CA ALA A 34 4.38 -8.11 -11.57
C ALA A 34 3.59 -6.83 -11.24
N GLY A 35 3.99 -6.07 -10.20
CA GLY A 35 3.33 -4.81 -9.82
C GLY A 35 2.13 -5.01 -8.89
N ALA A 36 2.16 -6.06 -8.05
CA ALA A 36 1.08 -6.34 -7.11
C ALA A 36 0.86 -5.22 -6.08
N PHE A 37 1.94 -4.57 -5.63
CA PHE A 37 1.89 -3.49 -4.65
C PHE A 37 1.97 -2.11 -5.31
N THR A 38 1.37 -1.13 -4.65
CA THR A 38 1.43 0.27 -5.06
C THR A 38 1.21 1.20 -3.86
N VAL A 39 1.37 2.49 -4.08
CA VAL A 39 1.14 3.54 -3.09
C VAL A 39 -0.36 3.82 -2.89
N PRO A 40 -0.77 4.38 -1.74
CA PRO A 40 -2.05 5.07 -1.64
C PRO A 40 -2.18 6.13 -2.76
N GLY A 41 -3.41 6.40 -3.22
CA GLY A 41 -3.68 7.39 -4.26
C GLY A 41 -3.37 6.96 -5.70
N ASP A 42 -2.75 5.80 -5.93
CA ASP A 42 -2.72 5.17 -7.26
C ASP A 42 -4.16 4.89 -7.74
N PRO A 43 -4.58 5.35 -8.94
CA PRO A 43 -5.90 5.06 -9.50
C PRO A 43 -6.21 3.56 -9.65
N GLU A 44 -5.18 2.71 -9.78
CA GLU A 44 -5.31 1.25 -9.84
C GLU A 44 -5.32 0.59 -8.44
N GLY A 45 -5.15 1.38 -7.39
CA GLY A 45 -5.12 0.96 -6.00
C GLY A 45 -6.50 0.52 -5.49
N ALA A 46 -6.57 -0.64 -4.85
CA ALA A 46 -7.84 -1.25 -4.45
C ALA A 46 -8.29 -0.93 -3.01
N ILE A 47 -7.44 -0.29 -2.20
CA ILE A 47 -7.73 0.04 -0.81
C ILE A 47 -8.05 1.53 -0.67
N ASP A 48 -9.24 1.86 -0.14
CA ASP A 48 -9.57 3.20 0.34
C ASP A 48 -9.02 3.38 1.75
N PHE A 49 -8.07 4.29 1.91
CA PHE A 49 -7.41 4.56 3.19
C PHE A 49 -8.20 5.50 4.10
N ARG A 50 -9.26 6.19 3.61
CA ARG A 50 -10.02 7.13 4.45
C ARG A 50 -10.64 6.45 5.67
N PRO A 51 -11.31 5.28 5.56
CA PRO A 51 -11.89 4.61 6.73
C PRO A 51 -10.85 4.19 7.80
N PRO A 52 -9.75 3.45 7.49
CA PRO A 52 -8.79 3.06 8.51
C PRO A 52 -8.07 4.27 9.13
N LEU A 53 -7.74 5.31 8.35
CA LEU A 53 -7.12 6.53 8.90
C LEU A 53 -8.07 7.27 9.83
N LYS A 54 -9.37 7.33 9.54
CA LYS A 54 -10.35 7.91 10.44
C LYS A 54 -10.44 7.16 11.76
N ILE A 55 -10.42 5.83 11.73
CA ILE A 55 -10.43 5.01 12.96
C ILE A 55 -9.21 5.30 13.82
N LEU A 56 -8.02 5.42 13.21
CA LEU A 56 -6.79 5.75 13.92
C LEU A 56 -6.83 7.16 14.51
N ALA A 57 -7.31 8.14 13.75
CA ALA A 57 -7.47 9.51 14.23
C ALA A 57 -8.45 9.59 15.42
N ASP A 58 -9.61 8.93 15.33
CA ASP A 58 -10.61 8.88 16.40
C ASP A 58 -10.07 8.16 17.67
N ALA A 59 -9.10 7.25 17.50
CA ALA A 59 -8.40 6.57 18.59
C ALA A 59 -7.22 7.38 19.19
N GLY A 60 -6.94 8.58 18.67
CA GLY A 60 -5.84 9.43 19.11
C GLY A 60 -4.47 8.91 18.67
N TYR A 61 -4.37 8.36 17.46
CA TYR A 61 -3.08 7.98 16.88
C TYR A 61 -2.20 9.19 16.58
N ASP A 62 -0.95 9.14 17.04
CA ASP A 62 0.08 10.17 16.87
C ASP A 62 1.44 9.59 16.41
N GLY A 63 1.45 8.33 15.96
CA GLY A 63 2.63 7.62 15.50
C GLY A 63 3.00 7.90 14.04
N TRP A 64 4.02 7.19 13.56
CA TRP A 64 4.50 7.30 12.18
C TRP A 64 3.62 6.54 11.18
N LEU A 65 3.14 7.26 10.17
CA LEU A 65 2.58 6.70 8.95
C LEU A 65 3.66 6.70 7.86
N VAL A 66 3.99 5.52 7.35
CA VAL A 66 4.94 5.34 6.25
C VAL A 66 4.21 4.83 5.03
N ILE A 67 4.32 5.56 3.92
CA ILE A 67 3.90 5.06 2.60
C ILE A 67 4.98 4.08 2.14
N GLU A 68 4.56 2.86 1.83
CA GLU A 68 5.48 1.79 1.46
C GLU A 68 4.93 1.02 0.25
N ALA A 69 5.72 0.91 -0.82
CA ALA A 69 5.37 0.11 -1.98
C ALA A 69 6.63 -0.46 -2.64
N GLU A 70 6.79 -1.79 -2.63
CA GLU A 70 7.82 -2.47 -3.39
C GLU A 70 7.38 -2.52 -4.85
N GLN A 71 8.11 -1.81 -5.70
CA GLN A 71 7.84 -1.73 -7.12
C GLN A 71 9.15 -1.83 -7.89
N ASP A 72 9.05 -2.28 -9.14
CA ASP A 72 10.13 -2.20 -10.11
C ASP A 72 10.34 -0.73 -10.52
N PRO A 73 11.47 -0.08 -10.16
CA PRO A 73 11.67 1.35 -10.39
C PRO A 73 11.79 1.70 -11.87
N ASP A 74 12.14 0.74 -12.74
CA ASP A 74 12.20 0.93 -14.19
C ASP A 74 10.79 1.01 -14.80
N LYS A 75 9.80 0.39 -14.15
CA LYS A 75 8.37 0.44 -14.55
C LYS A 75 7.59 1.53 -13.83
N ARG A 76 7.97 1.85 -12.59
CA ARG A 76 7.27 2.78 -11.70
C ARG A 76 8.28 3.68 -11.03
N ASN A 77 8.49 4.86 -11.61
CA ASN A 77 9.45 5.83 -11.08
C ASN A 77 9.08 6.21 -9.62
N PRO A 78 10.03 6.12 -8.66
CA PRO A 78 9.74 6.41 -7.26
C PRO A 78 9.25 7.84 -6.98
N LEU A 79 9.78 8.84 -7.70
CA LEU A 79 9.37 10.24 -7.53
C LEU A 79 7.96 10.49 -8.03
N ASP A 80 7.56 9.82 -9.12
CA ASP A 80 6.20 10.00 -9.65
C ASP A 80 5.17 9.30 -8.77
N THR A 81 5.46 8.08 -8.33
CA THR A 81 4.56 7.37 -7.41
C THR A 81 4.44 8.06 -6.06
N SER A 82 5.48 8.70 -5.54
CA SER A 82 5.38 9.46 -4.28
C SER A 82 4.48 10.70 -4.37
N ARG A 83 4.25 11.23 -5.58
CA ARG A 83 3.34 12.37 -5.82
C ARG A 83 1.87 11.97 -5.87
N TRP A 84 1.56 10.68 -6.02
CA TRP A 84 0.18 10.19 -5.99
C TRP A 84 -0.32 9.99 -4.56
N ALA A 85 0.60 9.76 -3.62
CA ALA A 85 0.32 9.37 -2.26
C ALA A 85 -0.07 10.53 -1.33
#